data_AF-A0A6G4R0W5-F1
#
_entry.id   AF-A0A6G4R0W5-F1
#
_cell.length_a   1.000
_cell.length_b   1.000
_cell.length_c   1.000
_cell.angle_alpha   90.00
_cell.angle_beta   90.00
_cell.angle_gamma   90.00
#
_symmetry.space_group_name_H-M   'P 1'
#
loop_
_entity.id
_entity.type
_entity.pdbx_description
1 polymer ?
#
loop_
_entity_poly.entity_id
_entity_poly.type
_entity_poly.pdbx_seq_one_letter_code
_entity_poly.pdbx_strand_id
1 'polypeptide(L)'
;MRKFMISLTSIATLTLAAVPLIGIAQVAHAGERAVTVRVGDLNLASPADAAEFEARSKEAVKQFCGVRASKERLDLLSRRACANEVRAEINDKLSTQQRKALASAGKLAPVAVAVY
;
A
#
# COMPACT_ATOMS: atom_id res chain seq x y z
N MET A 1 18.15 9.54 -61.51
CA MET A 1 17.30 8.40 -61.90
C MET A 1 17.94 7.10 -61.42
N ARG A 2 17.31 6.39 -60.48
CA ARG A 2 17.11 4.93 -60.52
C ARG A 2 16.20 4.52 -59.35
N LYS A 3 14.95 4.24 -59.72
CA LYS A 3 13.95 3.49 -58.96
C LYS A 3 14.41 2.05 -58.87
N PHE A 4 14.42 1.44 -57.68
CA PHE A 4 14.32 -0.01 -57.46
C PHE A 4 14.02 -0.22 -55.97
N MET A 5 13.12 -1.06 -55.48
CA MET A 5 11.99 -1.84 -55.98
C MET A 5 11.30 -2.30 -54.69
N ILE A 6 9.97 -2.25 -54.63
CA ILE A 6 9.19 -2.70 -53.48
C ILE A 6 9.39 -4.21 -53.32
N SER A 7 9.95 -4.65 -52.19
CA SER A 7 9.92 -6.06 -51.77
C SER A 7 8.78 -6.27 -50.79
N LEU A 8 7.67 -6.80 -51.29
CA LEU A 8 6.61 -7.38 -50.49
C LEU A 8 7.12 -8.67 -49.87
N THR A 9 7.54 -8.63 -48.60
CA THR A 9 7.78 -9.86 -47.84
C THR A 9 6.47 -10.34 -47.24
N SER A 10 5.93 -11.38 -47.86
CA SER A 10 4.78 -12.17 -47.43
C SER A 10 4.92 -12.57 -45.96
N ILE A 11 3.96 -12.15 -45.13
CA ILE A 11 3.88 -12.55 -43.73
C ILE A 11 3.23 -13.94 -43.72
N ALA A 12 4.02 -14.97 -43.42
CA ALA A 12 3.51 -16.30 -43.17
C ALA A 12 2.75 -16.29 -41.83
N THR A 13 1.42 -16.33 -41.90
CA THR A 13 0.57 -16.55 -40.74
C THR A 13 0.80 -17.98 -40.21
N LEU A 14 1.61 -18.11 -39.16
CA LEU A 14 1.66 -19.33 -38.37
C LEU A 14 0.33 -19.48 -37.62
N THR A 15 -0.47 -20.45 -38.05
CA THR A 15 -1.64 -20.92 -37.28
C THR A 15 -1.14 -21.59 -36.01
N LEU A 16 -1.18 -20.88 -34.88
CA LEU A 16 -1.03 -21.49 -33.57
C LEU A 16 -2.22 -22.42 -33.33
N ALA A 17 -1.94 -23.72 -33.26
CA ALA A 17 -2.90 -24.72 -32.82
C ALA A 17 -3.41 -24.34 -31.42
N ALA A 18 -4.73 -24.13 -31.33
CA ALA A 18 -5.43 -23.95 -30.08
C ALA A 18 -5.39 -25.26 -29.28
N VAL A 19 -4.43 -25.39 -28.38
CA VAL A 19 -4.53 -26.30 -27.24
C VAL A 19 -4.94 -25.45 -26.05
N PRO A 20 -6.21 -25.51 -25.61
CA PRO A 20 -6.57 -24.91 -24.34
C PRO A 20 -5.98 -25.82 -23.26
N LEU A 21 -4.78 -25.46 -22.77
CA LEU A 21 -4.29 -25.94 -21.49
C LEU A 21 -5.16 -25.30 -20.39
N ILE A 22 -6.38 -25.82 -20.25
CA ILE A 22 -7.20 -25.62 -19.07
C ILE A 22 -6.45 -26.31 -17.93
N GLY A 23 -5.92 -25.52 -17.02
CA GLY A 23 -5.36 -26.03 -15.77
C GLY A 23 -3.99 -25.51 -15.44
N ILE A 24 -3.84 -24.20 -15.29
CA ILE A 24 -3.24 -23.52 -14.13
C ILE A 24 -3.34 -22.01 -14.35
N ALA A 25 -4.56 -21.49 -14.47
CA ALA A 25 -4.79 -20.15 -13.98
C ALA A 25 -4.70 -20.25 -12.45
N GLN A 26 -3.48 -20.25 -11.93
CA GLN A 26 -3.26 -19.90 -10.53
C GLN A 26 -3.72 -18.45 -10.42
N VAL A 27 -5.01 -18.25 -10.14
CA VAL A 27 -5.47 -17.04 -9.50
C VAL A 27 -4.97 -17.13 -8.06
N ALA A 28 -3.66 -17.09 -7.89
CA ALA A 28 -2.98 -16.88 -6.62
C ALA A 28 -3.04 -15.38 -6.29
N HIS A 29 -4.19 -14.75 -6.51
CA HIS A 29 -4.57 -13.60 -5.73
C HIS A 29 -5.33 -14.19 -4.54
N ALA A 30 -4.56 -14.70 -3.57
CA ALA A 30 -4.95 -14.53 -2.18
C ALA A 30 -5.52 -13.10 -2.12
N GLY A 31 -6.82 -12.98 -1.84
CA GLY A 31 -7.49 -11.70 -1.70
C GLY A 31 -6.85 -10.98 -0.53
N GLU A 32 -5.71 -10.36 -0.77
CA GLU A 32 -4.97 -9.59 0.19
C GLU A 32 -5.81 -8.35 0.36
N ARG A 33 -6.63 -8.37 1.42
CA ARG A 33 -7.56 -7.31 1.73
C ARG A 33 -6.75 -6.02 1.78
N ALA A 34 -6.89 -5.19 0.76
CA ALA A 34 -6.13 -3.97 0.64
C ALA A 34 -6.54 -3.04 1.80
N VAL A 35 -5.61 -2.86 2.74
CA VAL A 35 -5.78 -1.91 3.84
C VAL A 35 -5.34 -0.55 3.33
N THR A 36 -6.22 0.44 3.37
CA THR A 36 -5.96 1.78 2.86
C THR A 36 -6.09 2.81 3.99
N VAL A 37 -5.17 3.78 4.01
CA VAL A 37 -5.23 4.93 4.90
C VAL A 37 -5.52 6.15 4.02
N ARG A 38 -6.70 6.75 4.19
CA ARG A 38 -7.07 7.98 3.47
C ARG A 38 -6.48 9.19 4.20
N VAL A 39 -5.69 9.96 3.46
CA VAL A 39 -4.99 11.16 3.95
C VAL A 39 -5.46 12.43 3.23
N GLY A 40 -5.93 12.32 1.99
CA GLY A 40 -6.28 13.48 1.16
C GLY A 40 -7.46 14.31 1.68
N ASP A 41 -8.23 13.78 2.63
CA ASP A 41 -9.33 14.46 3.32
C ASP A 41 -8.91 15.15 4.63
N LEU A 42 -7.64 15.03 5.04
CA LEU A 42 -7.14 15.51 6.33
C LEU A 42 -6.21 16.70 6.17
N ASN A 43 -6.39 17.73 6.99
CA ASN A 43 -5.40 18.79 7.17
C ASN A 43 -4.43 18.40 8.29
N LEU A 44 -3.30 17.76 7.93
CA LEU A 44 -2.33 17.27 8.92
C LEU A 44 -1.64 18.36 9.76
N ALA A 45 -1.85 19.65 9.48
CA ALA A 45 -1.42 20.74 10.35
C ALA A 45 -2.40 21.01 11.51
N SER A 46 -3.65 20.53 11.41
CA SER A 46 -4.65 20.59 12.48
C SER A 46 -4.40 19.45 13.49
N PRO A 47 -4.35 19.73 14.80
CA PRO A 47 -4.21 18.68 15.82
C PRO A 47 -5.32 17.62 15.78
N ALA A 48 -6.56 18.01 15.45
CA ALA A 48 -7.69 17.08 15.36
C ALA A 48 -7.53 16.10 14.19
N ASP A 49 -7.20 16.61 13.01
CA ASP A 49 -7.02 15.79 11.81
C ASP A 49 -5.74 14.96 11.87
N ALA A 50 -4.71 15.44 12.55
CA ALA A 50 -3.51 14.66 12.87
C ALA A 50 -3.83 13.47 13.78
N ALA A 51 -4.67 13.66 14.80
CA ALA A 51 -5.14 12.58 15.66
C ALA A 51 -6.01 11.57 14.90
N GLU A 52 -6.85 12.05 13.99
CA GLU A 52 -7.64 11.21 13.08
C GLU A 52 -6.74 10.38 12.15
N PHE A 53 -5.69 10.99 11.58
CA PHE A 53 -4.69 10.26 10.80
C PHE A 53 -4.00 9.17 11.62
N GLU A 54 -3.63 9.46 12.87
CA GLU A 54 -3.02 8.48 13.75
C GLU A 54 -3.98 7.33 14.07
N ALA A 55 -5.24 7.63 14.36
CA ALA A 55 -6.27 6.63 14.62
C ALA A 55 -6.47 5.71 13.41
N ARG A 56 -6.59 6.27 12.20
CA ARG A 56 -6.70 5.50 10.94
C ARG A 56 -5.47 4.64 10.70
N SER A 57 -4.28 5.19 10.93
CA SER A 57 -3.02 4.47 10.77
C SER A 57 -2.92 3.29 11.75
N LYS A 58 -3.32 3.49 13.00
CA LYS A 58 -3.34 2.44 14.03
C LYS A 58 -4.30 1.31 13.68
N GLU A 59 -5.49 1.64 13.18
CA GLU A 59 -6.46 0.64 12.75
C GLU A 59 -5.96 -0.13 11.51
N ALA A 60 -5.38 0.58 10.54
CA ALA A 60 -4.78 -0.06 9.37
C ALA A 60 -3.66 -1.04 9.74
N VAL A 61 -2.74 -0.63 10.62
CA VAL A 61 -1.68 -1.50 11.16
C VAL A 61 -2.27 -2.74 11.83
N LYS A 62 -3.29 -2.56 12.67
CA LYS A 62 -3.95 -3.67 13.38
C LYS A 62 -4.60 -4.65 12.41
N GLN A 63 -5.28 -4.15 11.38
CA GLN A 63 -5.92 -5.00 10.36
C GLN A 63 -4.87 -5.78 9.57
N PHE A 64 -3.86 -5.10 9.03
CA PHE A 64 -2.83 -5.73 8.22
C PHE A 64 -2.01 -6.75 9.02
N CYS A 65 -1.45 -6.33 10.15
CA CYS A 65 -0.63 -7.21 10.97
C CYS A 65 -1.44 -8.28 11.70
N GLY A 66 -2.74 -8.06 11.94
CA GLY A 66 -3.64 -9.08 12.47
C GLY A 66 -3.84 -10.22 11.47
N VAL A 67 -4.15 -9.89 10.20
CA VAL A 67 -4.29 -10.88 9.13
C VAL A 67 -2.97 -11.63 8.91
N ARG A 68 -1.86 -10.90 8.82
CA ARG A 68 -0.52 -11.50 8.66
C ARG A 68 -0.16 -12.42 9.83
N ALA A 69 -0.41 -11.98 11.06
CA ALA A 69 -0.17 -12.79 12.27
C ALA A 69 -0.93 -14.11 12.25
N SER A 70 -2.21 -14.09 11.85
CA SER A 70 -3.03 -15.30 11.74
C SER A 70 -2.56 -16.23 10.61
N LYS A 71 -2.19 -15.67 9.45
CA LYS A 71 -1.74 -16.42 8.27
C LYS A 71 -0.37 -17.08 8.49
N GLU A 72 0.57 -16.34 9.09
CA GLU A 72 1.98 -16.74 9.24
C GLU A 72 2.29 -17.29 10.64
N ARG A 73 1.31 -17.34 11.55
CA ARG A 73 1.47 -17.74 12.96
C ARG A 73 2.59 -16.96 13.68
N LEU A 74 2.62 -15.65 13.47
CA LEU A 74 3.63 -14.77 14.05
C LEU A 74 3.53 -14.73 15.57
N ASP A 75 4.67 -14.83 16.25
CA ASP A 75 4.77 -14.60 17.69
C ASP A 75 4.64 -13.10 18.03
N LEU A 76 4.61 -12.78 19.33
CA LEU A 76 4.39 -11.41 19.80
C LEU A 76 5.46 -10.41 19.32
N LEU A 77 6.72 -10.83 19.18
CA LEU A 77 7.79 -9.97 18.71
C LEU A 77 7.65 -9.70 17.21
N SER A 78 7.43 -10.72 16.39
CA SER A 78 7.18 -10.55 14.95
C SER A 78 5.93 -9.72 14.66
N ARG A 79 4.89 -9.84 15.49
CA ARG A 79 3.71 -8.97 15.38
C ARG A 79 4.02 -7.50 15.65
N ARG A 80 4.87 -7.21 16.65
CA ARG A 80 5.33 -5.83 16.92
C ARG A 80 6.23 -5.31 15.81
N ALA A 81 7.11 -6.15 15.27
CA ALA A 81 7.95 -5.79 14.12
C ALA A 81 7.08 -5.41 12.90
N CYS A 82 6.08 -6.22 12.55
CA CYS A 82 5.11 -5.88 11.52
C CYS A 82 4.45 -4.52 11.78
N ALA A 83 4.01 -4.27 13.01
CA ALA A 83 3.34 -3.02 13.35
C ALA A 83 4.25 -1.79 13.17
N ASN A 84 5.53 -1.92 13.50
CA ASN A 84 6.52 -0.87 13.31
C ASN A 84 6.84 -0.65 11.83
N GLU A 85 7.06 -1.72 11.07
CA GLU A 85 7.33 -1.66 9.62
C GLU A 85 6.18 -1.01 8.86
N VAL A 86 4.94 -1.44 9.11
CA VAL A 86 3.76 -0.87 8.45
C VAL A 86 3.56 0.60 8.84
N ARG A 87 3.83 0.96 10.10
CA ARG A 87 3.77 2.37 10.51
C ARG A 87 4.85 3.20 9.84
N ALA A 88 6.07 2.69 9.71
CA ALA A 88 7.13 3.37 8.98
C ALA A 88 6.71 3.59 7.51
N GLU A 89 6.20 2.55 6.85
CA GLU A 89 5.73 2.61 5.45
C GLU A 89 4.60 3.65 5.27
N ILE A 90 3.62 3.70 6.19
CA ILE A 90 2.56 4.71 6.16
C ILE A 90 3.15 6.13 6.20
N ASN A 91 4.16 6.38 7.05
CA ASN A 91 4.80 7.68 7.16
C ASN A 91 5.69 8.00 5.95
N ASP A 92 6.33 7.00 5.36
CA ASP A 92 7.18 7.16 4.18
C ASP A 92 6.37 7.54 2.94
N LYS A 93 5.11 7.07 2.87
CA LYS A 93 4.15 7.42 1.81
C LYS A 93 3.60 8.85 1.92
N LEU A 94 3.79 9.53 3.05
CA LEU A 94 3.45 10.95 3.16
C LEU A 94 4.44 11.81 2.37
N SER A 95 3.95 12.89 1.76
CA SER A 95 4.83 13.89 1.18
C SER A 95 5.68 14.58 2.26
N THR A 96 6.81 15.17 1.88
CA THR A 96 7.64 15.94 2.81
C THR A 96 6.86 17.06 3.51
N GLN A 97 5.92 17.71 2.82
CA GLN A 97 5.07 18.74 3.42
C GLN A 97 4.10 18.14 4.44
N GLN A 98 3.45 17.02 4.10
CA GLN A 98 2.54 16.31 5.01
C GLN A 98 3.24 15.81 6.27
N ARG A 99 4.46 15.26 6.15
CA ARG A 99 5.27 14.88 7.31
C ARG A 99 5.60 16.05 8.21
N LYS A 100 5.98 17.20 7.63
CA LYS A 100 6.27 18.43 8.40
C LYS A 100 5.02 18.95 9.11
N ALA A 101 3.88 18.97 8.42
CA ALA A 101 2.59 19.39 8.99
C ALA A 101 2.20 18.48 10.17
N LEU A 102 2.24 17.17 9.98
CA LEU A 102 1.95 16.18 11.02
C LEU A 102 2.88 16.33 12.24
N ALA A 103 4.18 16.49 12.01
CA ALA A 103 5.16 16.71 13.08
C ALA A 103 4.92 18.02 13.85
N SER A 104 4.39 19.05 13.19
CA SER A 104 4.05 20.32 13.84
C SER A 104 2.78 20.21 14.70
N ALA A 105 1.76 19.47 14.22
CA ALA A 105 0.54 19.23 14.96
C ALA A 105 0.78 18.44 16.26
N GLY A 106 1.69 17.45 16.23
CA GLY A 106 2.09 16.70 17.43
C GLY A 106 2.77 17.54 18.51
N LYS A 107 3.39 18.68 18.16
CA LYS A 107 3.95 19.62 19.14
C LYS A 107 2.88 20.51 19.80
N LEU A 108 1.73 20.65 19.14
CA LEU A 108 0.64 21.53 19.56
C LEU A 108 -0.46 20.78 20.32
N ALA A 109 -0.48 19.45 20.28
CA ALA A 109 -1.42 18.66 21.06
C ALA A 109 -1.17 18.90 22.56
N PRO A 110 -2.12 19.52 23.31
CA PRO A 110 -1.96 19.66 24.74
C PRO A 110 -1.91 18.25 25.35
N VAL A 111 -0.83 17.94 26.05
CA VAL A 111 -0.77 16.76 26.91
C VAL A 111 -1.81 16.98 28.01
N ALA A 112 -3.00 16.41 27.85
CA ALA A 112 -3.98 16.36 28.91
C ALA A 112 -3.43 15.42 29.99
N VAL A 113 -2.68 15.99 30.93
CA VAL A 113 -2.30 15.31 32.16
C VAL A 113 -3.59 15.14 32.95
N ALA A 114 -4.17 13.93 32.89
CA ALA A 114 -5.21 13.53 33.81
C ALA A 114 -4.58 13.46 35.21
N VAL A 115 -4.81 14.51 36.01
CA VAL A 115 -4.53 14.48 37.45
C VAL A 115 -5.66 13.67 38.08
N TYR A 116 -5.30 12.53 38.68
CA TYR A 116 -6.17 11.75 39.57
C TYR A 116 -5.95 12.18 41.01
#